data_AF-A0A086KVW4-F1
#
_entry.id   AF-A0A086KVW4-F1
#
_cell.length_a   1.000
_cell.length_b   1.000
_cell.length_c   1.000
_cell.angle_alpha   90.00
_cell.angle_beta   90.00
_cell.angle_gamma   90.00
#
_symmetry.space_group_name_H-M   'P 1'
#
loop_
_entity.id
_entity.type
_entity.pdbx_description
1 polymer ?
#
loop_
_entity_poly.entity_id
_entity_poly.type
_entity_poly.pdbx_seq_one_letter_code
_entity_poly.pdbx_strand_id
1 'polypeptide(L)'
;VQEVASRGRARHRTRAPDTRAGTGGSHKGVKASLGPSDGKGGQDGDVTSAGSVRKGPRSGGVDILSVSLNISFKTTAVLAEYRRELESLAMMAGAMELLDKAVNGKVSLEEIDAHDFTVLSQAVILEAEITFKLDSLHEVANGLINLVTGKKQAATKEEAATPAEAVSTSVTETSRGTEENGGVFEEVLGNIQDALSVARQRGVALLSTELRLRAHAIEKYVLPELPAIDLPPLPHQSGYDPKSKDVLHTSGGQSLPVAIPSTAVFILKDCLSQWKVTAESGALSSLEERWWTPPSDPEEAKRQKERTASAFQMAASLVSLRVLHEISRRWDLSDAIRRSDDPRVRRMLHETSGLLTSAIKAEVLASRLAVEDYANLIRETARANVRRPDEAWRPLSTNQHAPEIRAAMDASDKEAGAHAPVYERRPDVLDGTETHEKDGGDESTMQ
;
A
#
# COMPACT_ATOMS: atom_id res chain seq x y z
N VAL A 1 53.64 -35.51 -36.86
CA VAL A 1 52.73 -36.31 -37.71
C VAL A 1 51.38 -36.36 -37.02
N GLN A 2 50.39 -35.76 -37.69
CA GLN A 2 48.96 -36.04 -37.70
C GLN A 2 48.23 -36.66 -36.48
N GLU A 3 47.18 -35.92 -36.08
CA GLU A 3 45.77 -36.34 -36.04
C GLU A 3 45.17 -37.07 -34.81
N VAL A 4 43.96 -36.56 -34.49
CA VAL A 4 42.72 -37.23 -34.05
C VAL A 4 42.23 -36.92 -32.63
N ALA A 5 41.08 -36.24 -32.60
CA ALA A 5 40.17 -36.12 -31.47
C ALA A 5 39.41 -37.44 -31.24
N SER A 6 39.16 -37.79 -29.97
CA SER A 6 38.15 -38.80 -29.64
C SER A 6 37.38 -38.47 -28.35
N ARG A 7 36.06 -38.68 -28.46
CA ARG A 7 35.00 -38.38 -27.50
C ARG A 7 34.95 -39.39 -26.35
N GLY A 8 34.67 -38.89 -25.14
CA GLY A 8 33.70 -39.48 -24.20
C GLY A 8 34.18 -40.53 -23.19
N ARG A 9 33.96 -40.25 -21.89
CA ARG A 9 33.25 -41.15 -20.95
C ARG A 9 33.10 -40.52 -19.56
N ALA A 10 31.88 -40.62 -19.03
CA ALA A 10 31.49 -40.27 -17.66
C ALA A 10 32.09 -41.23 -16.62
N ARG A 11 32.42 -40.73 -15.41
CA ARG A 11 32.49 -41.54 -14.17
C ARG A 11 32.09 -40.75 -12.92
N HIS A 12 30.95 -41.18 -12.37
CA HIS A 12 30.61 -41.46 -10.97
C HIS A 12 30.82 -40.47 -9.81
N ARG A 13 29.65 -40.21 -9.18
CA ARG A 13 29.36 -39.80 -7.81
C ARG A 13 30.15 -40.56 -6.73
N THR A 14 30.40 -39.88 -5.62
CA THR A 14 30.46 -40.47 -4.27
C THR A 14 29.43 -39.76 -3.38
N ARG A 15 28.69 -40.53 -2.58
CA ARG A 15 27.56 -40.08 -1.76
C ARG A 15 27.66 -40.70 -0.36
N ALA A 16 27.26 -39.91 0.65
CA ALA A 16 26.64 -40.27 1.94
C ALA A 16 27.59 -40.77 3.07
N PRO A 17 27.23 -40.67 4.38
CA PRO A 17 25.88 -40.80 4.98
C PRO A 17 25.46 -39.59 5.87
N ASP A 18 24.20 -39.22 6.11
CA ASP A 18 22.94 -39.91 6.46
C ASP A 18 22.89 -40.46 7.90
N THR A 19 22.18 -39.76 8.79
CA THR A 19 21.49 -40.37 9.94
C THR A 19 20.06 -39.83 10.02
N ARG A 20 19.13 -40.79 9.87
CA ARG A 20 17.67 -40.71 9.87
C ARG A 20 17.10 -40.70 11.28
N ALA A 21 15.90 -40.14 11.42
CA ALA A 21 14.64 -40.85 11.77
C ALA A 21 13.53 -39.81 11.95
N GLY A 22 12.31 -39.90 11.41
CA GLY A 22 11.63 -40.85 10.51
C GLY A 22 10.38 -40.11 9.97
N THR A 23 10.14 -40.14 8.66
CA THR A 23 9.19 -41.03 7.94
C THR A 23 7.71 -40.72 8.22
N GLY A 24 6.85 -40.48 7.22
CA GLY A 24 6.95 -40.62 5.78
C GLY A 24 5.86 -39.79 5.09
N GLY A 25 6.13 -39.24 3.92
CA GLY A 25 5.76 -39.82 2.62
C GLY A 25 4.83 -38.80 1.94
N SER A 26 4.89 -38.43 0.67
CA SER A 26 5.47 -39.05 -0.51
C SER A 26 5.74 -37.95 -1.56
N HIS A 27 6.97 -37.93 -2.05
CA HIS A 27 7.42 -37.68 -3.43
C HIS A 27 6.82 -36.61 -4.37
N LYS A 28 7.81 -35.89 -4.97
CA LYS A 28 7.89 -35.18 -6.26
C LYS A 28 7.43 -33.72 -6.20
N GLY A 29 8.32 -32.75 -6.31
CA GLY A 29 9.37 -32.65 -7.32
C GLY A 29 8.93 -31.60 -8.33
N VAL A 30 9.21 -30.35 -7.98
CA VAL A 30 8.97 -29.14 -8.75
C VAL A 30 9.46 -29.34 -10.18
N LYS A 31 8.52 -29.32 -11.12
CA LYS A 31 8.76 -28.91 -12.50
C LYS A 31 7.84 -27.74 -12.78
N ALA A 32 8.46 -26.60 -13.09
CA ALA A 32 7.83 -25.53 -13.81
C ALA A 32 7.20 -26.11 -15.09
N SER A 33 5.89 -26.03 -15.19
CA SER A 33 5.15 -26.22 -16.44
C SER A 33 4.10 -25.13 -16.51
N LEU A 34 4.38 -24.16 -17.37
CA LEU A 34 3.37 -23.42 -18.11
C LEU A 34 2.31 -24.43 -18.60
N GLY A 35 1.10 -24.30 -18.11
CA GLY A 35 -0.04 -25.16 -18.43
C GLY A 35 -1.28 -24.30 -18.69
N PRO A 36 -2.05 -24.59 -19.74
CA PRO A 36 -3.07 -23.71 -20.30
C PRO A 36 -4.42 -23.79 -19.56
N SER A 37 -5.24 -22.78 -19.84
CA SER A 37 -6.69 -22.78 -19.69
C SER A 37 -7.34 -24.06 -20.27
N ASP A 38 -8.14 -24.77 -19.46
CA ASP A 38 -9.60 -24.80 -19.62
C ASP A 38 -10.28 -25.87 -18.74
N GLY A 39 -11.42 -25.46 -18.19
CA GLY A 39 -12.65 -26.25 -18.27
C GLY A 39 -12.95 -27.19 -17.10
N LYS A 40 -13.78 -26.72 -16.16
CA LYS A 40 -15.04 -27.40 -15.76
C LYS A 40 -16.00 -26.40 -15.10
N GLY A 41 -16.96 -25.91 -15.88
CA GLY A 41 -18.22 -25.39 -15.40
C GLY A 41 -19.31 -26.02 -16.25
N GLY A 42 -20.08 -26.94 -15.68
CA GLY A 42 -21.28 -27.47 -16.30
C GLY A 42 -22.49 -26.72 -15.73
N GLN A 43 -23.38 -26.23 -16.60
CA GLN A 43 -24.82 -26.42 -16.48
C GLN A 43 -25.55 -25.86 -17.71
N ASP A 44 -26.60 -26.57 -18.07
CA ASP A 44 -27.40 -26.48 -19.30
C ASP A 44 -28.15 -25.16 -19.49
N GLY A 45 -28.32 -24.80 -20.76
CA GLY A 45 -29.19 -23.73 -21.23
C GLY A 45 -29.45 -23.89 -22.72
N ASP A 46 -30.53 -24.62 -23.02
CA ASP A 46 -31.05 -24.99 -24.34
C ASP A 46 -31.22 -23.78 -25.28
N VAL A 47 -30.57 -23.82 -26.45
CA VAL A 47 -30.97 -23.02 -27.62
C VAL A 47 -30.88 -23.91 -28.85
N THR A 48 -32.02 -24.49 -29.20
CA THR A 48 -32.32 -24.99 -30.53
C THR A 48 -32.24 -23.86 -31.56
N SER A 49 -31.43 -24.00 -32.60
CA SER A 49 -31.88 -23.88 -34.00
C SER A 49 -30.74 -24.10 -34.99
N ALA A 50 -31.07 -24.78 -36.07
CA ALA A 50 -30.18 -25.34 -37.06
C ALA A 50 -29.53 -24.27 -37.97
N GLY A 51 -28.25 -24.47 -38.25
CA GLY A 51 -27.52 -23.80 -39.32
C GLY A 51 -26.33 -24.65 -39.73
N SER A 52 -26.52 -25.55 -40.69
CA SER A 52 -25.45 -26.37 -41.28
C SER A 52 -24.43 -25.48 -41.99
N VAL A 53 -23.33 -25.15 -41.33
CA VAL A 53 -22.17 -24.53 -41.99
C VAL A 53 -21.26 -25.64 -42.52
N ARG A 54 -21.16 -25.71 -43.85
CA ARG A 54 -20.18 -26.55 -44.57
C ARG A 54 -18.78 -26.34 -43.99
N LYS A 55 -18.13 -27.45 -43.60
CA LYS A 55 -16.69 -27.48 -43.31
C LYS A 55 -15.90 -27.17 -44.60
N GLY A 56 -15.53 -25.91 -44.77
CA GLY A 56 -14.36 -25.52 -45.56
C GLY A 56 -13.08 -25.61 -44.71
N PRO A 57 -11.89 -25.52 -45.33
CA PRO A 57 -10.61 -25.69 -44.64
C PRO A 57 -10.50 -24.62 -43.54
N ARG A 58 -10.26 -25.04 -42.30
CA ARG A 58 -9.97 -24.11 -41.19
C ARG A 58 -8.62 -23.44 -41.46
N SER A 59 -8.66 -22.24 -42.03
CA SER A 59 -7.56 -21.29 -41.85
C SER A 59 -7.53 -20.93 -40.36
N GLY A 60 -6.42 -21.24 -39.68
CA GLY A 60 -6.21 -20.99 -38.25
C GLY A 60 -6.00 -19.51 -37.91
N GLY A 61 -6.88 -18.64 -38.42
CA GLY A 61 -6.90 -17.21 -38.11
C GLY A 61 -7.62 -16.96 -36.79
N VAL A 62 -7.03 -16.10 -35.95
CA VAL A 62 -7.74 -15.54 -34.79
C VAL A 62 -8.69 -14.47 -35.33
N ASP A 63 -9.99 -14.61 -35.07
CA ASP A 63 -10.97 -13.59 -35.42
C ASP A 63 -10.83 -12.39 -34.47
N ILE A 64 -10.19 -11.34 -34.97
CA ILE A 64 -9.82 -10.15 -34.19
C ILE A 64 -11.06 -9.45 -33.64
N LEU A 65 -12.16 -9.42 -34.39
CA LEU A 65 -13.38 -8.73 -33.99
C LEU A 65 -14.04 -9.43 -32.80
N SER A 66 -14.20 -10.75 -32.85
CA SER A 66 -14.77 -11.50 -31.72
C SER A 66 -13.88 -11.43 -30.48
N VAL A 67 -12.55 -11.39 -30.65
CA VAL A 67 -11.61 -11.18 -29.54
C VAL A 67 -11.75 -9.78 -28.94
N SER A 68 -11.76 -8.73 -29.74
CA SER A 68 -11.96 -7.34 -29.27
C SER A 68 -13.28 -7.18 -28.52
N LEU A 69 -14.36 -7.75 -29.07
CA LEU A 69 -15.69 -7.72 -28.44
C LEU A 69 -15.70 -8.48 -27.11
N ASN A 70 -15.00 -9.62 -27.02
CA ASN A 70 -14.88 -10.37 -25.78
C ASN A 70 -14.13 -9.58 -24.69
N ILE A 71 -13.03 -8.92 -25.06
CA ILE A 71 -12.27 -8.06 -24.14
C ILE A 71 -13.15 -6.88 -23.69
N SER A 72 -13.82 -6.21 -24.64
CA SER A 72 -14.74 -5.11 -24.34
C SER A 72 -15.86 -5.53 -23.35
N PHE A 73 -16.46 -6.70 -23.58
CA PHE A 73 -17.47 -7.25 -22.67
C PHE A 73 -16.91 -7.51 -21.27
N LYS A 74 -15.70 -8.10 -21.18
CA LYS A 74 -15.02 -8.34 -19.88
C LYS A 74 -14.68 -7.04 -19.17
N THR A 75 -14.16 -6.04 -19.87
CA THR A 75 -13.87 -4.72 -19.31
C THR A 75 -15.14 -4.09 -18.75
N THR A 76 -16.24 -4.15 -19.51
CA THR A 76 -17.54 -3.61 -19.07
C THR A 76 -18.05 -4.33 -17.82
N ALA A 77 -17.94 -5.66 -17.77
CA ALA A 77 -18.35 -6.46 -16.62
C ALA A 77 -17.52 -6.13 -15.36
N VAL A 78 -16.20 -6.02 -15.51
CA VAL A 78 -15.28 -5.64 -14.42
C VAL A 78 -15.58 -4.24 -13.88
N LEU A 79 -15.86 -3.28 -14.76
CA LEU A 79 -16.23 -1.92 -14.36
C LEU A 79 -17.62 -1.87 -13.71
N ALA A 80 -18.58 -2.67 -14.17
CA ALA A 80 -19.90 -2.76 -13.56
C ALA A 80 -19.83 -3.35 -12.14
N GLU A 81 -19.03 -4.40 -11.94
CA GLU A 81 -18.78 -4.98 -10.63
C GLU A 81 -18.15 -3.96 -9.67
N TYR A 82 -17.11 -3.25 -10.12
CA TYR A 82 -16.45 -2.21 -9.33
C TYR A 82 -17.41 -1.07 -8.95
N ARG A 83 -18.26 -0.59 -9.87
CA ARG A 83 -19.28 0.43 -9.56
C ARG A 83 -20.25 -0.04 -8.49
N ARG A 84 -20.72 -1.29 -8.58
CA ARG A 84 -21.62 -1.87 -7.58
C ARG A 84 -20.96 -1.97 -6.20
N GLU A 85 -19.69 -2.35 -6.13
CA GLU A 85 -18.94 -2.40 -4.86
C GLU A 85 -18.71 -0.99 -4.28
N LEU A 86 -18.38 0.00 -5.13
CA LEU A 86 -18.27 1.39 -4.71
C LEU A 86 -19.60 1.95 -4.20
N GLU A 87 -20.70 1.67 -4.88
CA GLU A 87 -22.04 2.07 -4.44
C GLU A 87 -22.36 1.45 -3.07
N SER A 88 -22.08 0.16 -2.89
CA SER A 88 -22.25 -0.52 -1.60
C SER A 88 -21.42 0.14 -0.49
N LEU A 89 -20.19 0.56 -0.78
CA LEU A 89 -19.33 1.25 0.18
C LEU A 89 -19.85 2.66 0.50
N ALA A 90 -20.33 3.39 -0.51
CA ALA A 90 -20.87 4.73 -0.37
C ALA A 90 -22.19 4.79 0.43
N MET A 91 -22.89 3.66 0.59
CA MET A 91 -24.07 3.53 1.45
C MET A 91 -23.75 3.55 2.94
N MET A 92 -22.48 3.41 3.33
CA MET A 92 -22.06 3.61 4.72
C MET A 92 -22.21 5.08 5.12
N ALA A 93 -22.59 5.34 6.37
CA ALA A 93 -22.81 6.70 6.87
C ALA A 93 -21.54 7.55 6.69
N GLY A 94 -21.67 8.73 6.08
CA GLY A 94 -20.55 9.66 5.84
C GLY A 94 -19.55 9.23 4.73
N ALA A 95 -19.62 8.01 4.21
CA ALA A 95 -18.61 7.45 3.32
C ALA A 95 -18.45 8.23 2.01
N MET A 96 -19.56 8.66 1.39
CA MET A 96 -19.50 9.40 0.13
C MET A 96 -18.73 10.73 0.26
N GLU A 97 -18.99 11.49 1.32
CA GLU A 97 -18.31 12.76 1.59
C GLU A 97 -16.84 12.54 1.92
N LEU A 98 -16.54 11.53 2.75
CA LEU A 98 -15.17 11.15 3.11
C LEU A 98 -14.35 10.78 1.87
N LEU A 99 -14.89 9.90 1.02
CA LEU A 99 -14.19 9.44 -0.18
C LEU A 99 -13.98 10.58 -1.19
N ASP A 100 -14.94 11.48 -1.36
CA ASP A 100 -14.76 12.66 -2.21
C ASP A 100 -13.66 13.59 -1.67
N LYS A 101 -13.68 13.89 -0.36
CA LYS A 101 -12.61 14.68 0.27
C LYS A 101 -11.25 13.99 0.11
N ALA A 102 -11.18 12.66 0.27
CA ALA A 102 -9.95 11.88 0.17
C ALA A 102 -9.35 11.90 -1.24
N VAL A 103 -10.16 11.69 -2.27
CA VAL A 103 -9.73 11.76 -3.67
C VAL A 103 -9.26 13.17 -4.04
N ASN A 104 -9.90 14.20 -3.49
CA ASN A 104 -9.53 15.60 -3.73
C ASN A 104 -8.40 16.13 -2.83
N GLY A 105 -7.83 15.30 -1.93
CA GLY A 105 -6.78 15.71 -1.01
C GLY A 105 -7.20 16.74 0.03
N LYS A 106 -8.50 16.84 0.33
CA LYS A 106 -9.12 17.85 1.21
C LYS A 106 -9.43 17.34 2.61
N VAL A 107 -9.01 16.12 2.95
CA VAL A 107 -9.31 15.54 4.27
C VAL A 107 -8.42 16.16 5.33
N SER A 108 -9.04 16.76 6.35
CA SER A 108 -8.38 17.16 7.59
C SER A 108 -8.19 15.93 8.48
N LEU A 109 -6.95 15.64 8.88
CA LEU A 109 -6.64 14.49 9.74
C LEU A 109 -7.24 14.63 11.15
N GLU A 110 -7.56 15.86 11.56
CA GLU A 110 -8.21 16.15 12.86
C GLU A 110 -9.72 15.85 12.85
N GLU A 111 -10.33 15.76 11.66
CA GLU A 111 -11.77 15.50 11.49
C GLU A 111 -12.08 14.01 11.26
N ILE A 112 -11.07 13.19 10.92
CA ILE A 112 -11.28 11.77 10.66
C ILE A 112 -11.30 11.00 11.98
N ASP A 113 -12.35 10.22 12.21
CA ASP A 113 -12.39 9.28 13.32
C ASP A 113 -11.86 7.89 12.91
N ALA A 114 -11.75 6.99 13.87
CA ALA A 114 -11.29 5.64 13.59
C ALA A 114 -12.32 4.77 12.85
N HIS A 115 -13.60 5.15 12.84
CA HIS A 115 -14.64 4.45 12.11
C HIS A 115 -14.52 4.70 10.59
N ASP A 116 -14.20 5.93 10.21
CA ASP A 116 -13.90 6.36 8.85
C ASP A 116 -12.72 5.57 8.23
N PHE A 117 -11.79 5.10 9.05
CA PHE A 117 -10.65 4.29 8.59
C PHE A 117 -11.10 3.02 7.86
N THR A 118 -12.15 2.34 8.34
CA THR A 118 -12.64 1.11 7.67
C THR A 118 -13.11 1.41 6.25
N VAL A 119 -13.81 2.52 6.05
CA VAL A 119 -14.27 2.97 4.72
C VAL A 119 -13.08 3.25 3.81
N LEU A 120 -12.07 3.99 4.30
CA LEU A 120 -10.86 4.30 3.54
C LEU A 120 -10.09 3.03 3.14
N SER A 121 -9.82 2.13 4.09
CA SER A 121 -9.07 0.90 3.79
C SER A 121 -9.82 -0.03 2.84
N GLN A 122 -11.16 -0.13 2.95
CA GLN A 122 -11.95 -0.88 1.97
C GLN A 122 -11.86 -0.25 0.58
N ALA A 123 -11.96 1.08 0.47
CA ALA A 123 -11.82 1.79 -0.80
C ALA A 123 -10.44 1.57 -1.43
N VAL A 124 -9.36 1.66 -0.64
CA VAL A 124 -7.99 1.48 -1.14
C VAL A 124 -7.78 0.07 -1.71
N ILE A 125 -8.29 -0.96 -1.03
CA ILE A 125 -8.22 -2.33 -1.53
C ILE A 125 -9.05 -2.49 -2.80
N LEU A 126 -10.26 -1.93 -2.83
CA LEU A 126 -11.14 -1.98 -4.00
C LEU A 126 -10.48 -1.32 -5.22
N GLU A 127 -9.86 -0.15 -5.06
CA GLU A 127 -9.13 0.54 -6.13
C GLU A 127 -7.89 -0.26 -6.60
N ALA A 128 -7.21 -0.95 -5.69
CA ALA A 128 -6.10 -1.83 -6.04
C ALA A 128 -6.56 -3.09 -6.79
N GLU A 129 -7.71 -3.66 -6.43
CA GLU A 129 -8.31 -4.82 -7.09
C GLU A 129 -8.77 -4.50 -8.52
N ILE A 130 -9.49 -3.38 -8.72
CA ILE A 130 -9.90 -2.95 -10.06
C ILE A 130 -8.68 -2.63 -10.92
N THR A 131 -7.66 -1.98 -10.35
CA THR A 131 -6.40 -1.71 -11.07
C THR A 131 -5.75 -3.02 -11.52
N PHE A 132 -5.67 -4.03 -10.64
CA PHE A 132 -5.09 -5.33 -11.00
C PHE A 132 -5.91 -6.09 -12.06
N LYS A 133 -7.24 -6.07 -11.96
CA LYS A 133 -8.14 -6.67 -12.97
C LYS A 133 -7.96 -5.98 -14.34
N LEU A 134 -7.93 -4.65 -14.38
CA LEU A 134 -7.74 -3.87 -15.61
C LEU A 134 -6.33 -4.03 -16.19
N ASP A 135 -5.29 -4.03 -15.37
CA ASP A 135 -3.90 -4.30 -15.81
C ASP A 135 -3.80 -5.68 -16.47
N SER A 136 -4.40 -6.71 -15.86
CA SER A 136 -4.41 -8.07 -16.42
C SER A 136 -5.15 -8.12 -17.76
N LEU A 137 -6.29 -7.43 -17.89
CA LEU A 137 -7.02 -7.32 -19.16
C LEU A 137 -6.21 -6.56 -20.22
N HIS A 138 -5.54 -5.48 -19.83
CA HIS A 138 -4.67 -4.69 -20.70
C HIS A 138 -3.48 -5.51 -21.21
N GLU A 139 -2.83 -6.30 -20.34
CA GLU A 139 -1.74 -7.21 -20.73
C GLU A 139 -2.19 -8.27 -21.73
N VAL A 140 -3.34 -8.90 -21.48
CA VAL A 140 -3.93 -9.89 -22.40
C VAL A 140 -4.26 -9.24 -23.74
N ALA A 141 -4.88 -8.05 -23.72
CA ALA A 141 -5.21 -7.31 -24.92
C ALA A 141 -3.94 -6.96 -25.73
N ASN A 142 -2.90 -6.42 -25.09
CA ASN A 142 -1.63 -6.13 -25.76
C ASN A 142 -0.95 -7.39 -26.33
N GLY A 143 -0.96 -8.50 -25.59
CA GLY A 143 -0.43 -9.78 -26.07
C GLY A 143 -1.13 -10.26 -27.34
N LEU A 144 -2.44 -10.07 -27.42
CA LEU A 144 -3.25 -10.42 -28.58
C LEU A 144 -2.95 -9.50 -29.78
N ILE A 145 -2.76 -8.19 -29.58
CA ILE A 145 -2.27 -7.30 -30.65
C ILE A 145 -0.96 -7.79 -31.20
N ASN A 146 0.03 -8.02 -30.32
CA ASN A 146 1.38 -8.39 -30.75
C ASN A 146 1.38 -9.69 -31.55
N LEU A 147 0.50 -10.63 -31.20
CA LEU A 147 0.32 -11.87 -31.95
C LEU A 147 -0.33 -11.63 -33.32
N VAL A 148 -1.33 -10.74 -33.40
CA VAL A 148 -2.01 -10.38 -34.65
C VAL A 148 -1.10 -9.58 -35.59
N THR A 149 -0.40 -8.57 -35.08
CA THR A 149 0.53 -7.74 -35.85
C THR A 149 1.76 -8.54 -36.28
N GLY A 150 2.30 -9.39 -35.41
CA GLY A 150 3.38 -10.32 -35.73
C GLY A 150 3.02 -11.30 -36.85
N LYS A 151 1.79 -11.85 -36.83
CA LYS A 151 1.28 -12.69 -37.93
C LYS A 151 1.10 -11.91 -39.23
N LYS A 152 0.59 -10.67 -39.18
CA LYS A 152 0.47 -9.81 -40.36
C LYS A 152 1.84 -9.52 -41.00
N GLN A 153 2.85 -9.22 -40.18
CA GLN A 153 4.22 -8.97 -40.65
C GLN A 153 4.92 -10.23 -41.20
N ALA A 154 4.61 -11.41 -40.64
CA ALA A 154 5.13 -12.68 -41.15
C ALA A 154 4.47 -13.05 -42.50
N ALA A 155 3.16 -12.89 -42.64
CA ALA A 155 2.43 -13.15 -43.88
C ALA A 155 2.87 -12.22 -45.03
N THR A 156 3.12 -10.93 -44.75
CA THR A 156 3.65 -9.99 -45.76
C THR A 156 5.07 -10.33 -46.21
N LYS A 157 5.89 -10.93 -45.34
CA LYS A 157 7.22 -11.43 -45.70
C LYS A 157 7.15 -12.71 -46.53
N GLU A 158 6.19 -13.60 -46.26
CA GLU A 158 5.95 -14.80 -47.08
C GLU A 158 5.42 -14.44 -48.48
N GLU A 159 4.48 -13.50 -48.59
CA GLU A 159 4.00 -12.97 -49.88
C GLU A 159 5.10 -12.27 -50.69
N ALA A 160 6.00 -11.54 -50.02
CA ALA A 160 7.14 -10.90 -50.67
C ALA A 160 8.24 -11.91 -51.12
N ALA A 161 8.21 -13.15 -50.61
CA ALA A 161 9.17 -14.21 -50.93
C ALA A 161 8.67 -15.18 -52.01
N THR A 162 7.40 -15.12 -52.40
CA THR A 162 6.83 -15.94 -53.49
C THR A 162 7.17 -15.37 -54.88
N PRO A 163 7.79 -16.15 -55.80
CA PRO A 163 8.09 -15.68 -57.16
C PRO A 163 6.82 -15.38 -57.96
N ALA A 164 6.84 -14.27 -58.70
CA ALA A 164 5.68 -13.66 -59.37
C ALA A 164 5.04 -14.47 -60.53
N GLU A 165 5.45 -15.71 -60.80
CA GLU A 165 5.01 -16.44 -62.00
C GLU A 165 3.86 -17.44 -61.80
N ALA A 166 3.26 -17.52 -60.61
CA ALA A 166 2.18 -18.48 -60.33
C ALA A 166 0.88 -17.85 -59.80
N VAL A 167 0.50 -16.64 -60.26
CA VAL A 167 -0.83 -16.08 -59.98
C VAL A 167 -1.43 -15.51 -61.27
N SER A 168 -1.96 -16.41 -62.10
CA SER A 168 -2.98 -16.05 -63.09
C SER A 168 -4.34 -16.55 -62.61
N THR A 169 -5.30 -15.62 -62.61
CA THR A 169 -6.74 -15.78 -62.41
C THR A 169 -7.22 -16.26 -61.03
N SER A 170 -7.48 -15.32 -60.12
CA SER A 170 -8.78 -15.24 -59.42
C SER A 170 -8.90 -13.99 -58.55
N VAL A 171 -9.98 -13.24 -58.81
CA VAL A 171 -10.74 -12.39 -57.89
C VAL A 171 -9.97 -11.26 -57.19
N THR A 172 -10.08 -10.08 -57.79
CA THR A 172 -10.05 -8.78 -57.11
C THR A 172 -11.24 -8.67 -56.15
N GLU A 173 -11.09 -9.13 -54.91
CA GLU A 173 -11.97 -8.78 -53.80
C GLU A 173 -11.30 -9.24 -52.50
N THR A 174 -10.68 -8.30 -51.76
CA THR A 174 -10.47 -8.25 -50.29
C THR A 174 -9.17 -7.52 -49.94
N SER A 175 -9.20 -6.19 -49.96
CA SER A 175 -8.25 -5.38 -49.17
C SER A 175 -8.91 -4.16 -48.54
N ARG A 176 -10.25 -4.15 -48.48
CA ARG A 176 -11.05 -3.03 -47.94
C ARG A 176 -11.67 -3.29 -46.57
N GLY A 177 -11.46 -4.47 -45.98
CA GLY A 177 -12.01 -4.84 -44.65
C GLY A 177 -10.97 -4.86 -43.52
N THR A 178 -9.73 -4.44 -43.79
CA THR A 178 -8.61 -4.66 -42.86
C THR A 178 -8.26 -3.42 -42.02
N GLU A 179 -8.69 -2.22 -42.43
CA GLU A 179 -8.53 -0.97 -41.67
C GLU A 179 -9.64 -0.76 -40.63
N GLU A 180 -10.90 -1.10 -40.94
CA GLU A 180 -12.03 -0.96 -39.99
C GLU A 180 -11.87 -1.82 -38.72
N ASN A 181 -11.25 -3.00 -38.84
CA ASN A 181 -11.05 -3.90 -37.69
C ASN A 181 -9.85 -3.54 -36.81
N GLY A 182 -8.94 -2.69 -37.30
CA GLY A 182 -7.81 -2.19 -36.51
C GLY A 182 -8.25 -1.18 -35.45
N GLY A 183 -9.18 -0.29 -35.81
CA GLY A 183 -9.69 0.76 -34.92
C GLY A 183 -10.45 0.22 -33.70
N VAL A 184 -11.24 -0.85 -33.87
CA VAL A 184 -12.02 -1.45 -32.75
C VAL A 184 -11.11 -1.98 -31.64
N PHE A 185 -9.97 -2.55 -31.99
CA PHE A 185 -9.04 -3.07 -30.97
C PHE A 185 -8.34 -1.91 -30.24
N GLU A 186 -7.88 -0.90 -30.98
CA GLU A 186 -7.25 0.29 -30.42
C GLU A 186 -8.21 1.07 -29.49
N GLU A 187 -9.48 1.17 -29.86
CA GLU A 187 -10.53 1.76 -29.03
C GLU A 187 -10.72 0.98 -27.71
N VAL A 188 -10.76 -0.36 -27.77
CA VAL A 188 -10.86 -1.20 -26.57
C VAL A 188 -9.65 -1.01 -25.65
N LEU A 189 -8.44 -0.93 -26.20
CA LEU A 189 -7.24 -0.62 -25.41
C LEU A 189 -7.31 0.79 -24.80
N GLY A 190 -7.72 1.80 -25.57
CA GLY A 190 -7.92 3.16 -25.09
C GLY A 190 -8.87 3.20 -23.91
N ASN A 191 -10.02 2.53 -24.02
CA ASN A 191 -11.02 2.44 -22.95
C ASN A 191 -10.48 1.75 -21.68
N ILE A 192 -9.70 0.67 -21.82
CA ILE A 192 -9.06 0.01 -20.66
C ILE A 192 -8.04 0.95 -20.03
N GLN A 193 -7.20 1.61 -20.84
CA GLN A 193 -6.15 2.51 -20.39
C GLN A 193 -6.71 3.73 -19.67
N ASP A 194 -7.80 4.31 -20.17
CA ASP A 194 -8.49 5.43 -19.53
C ASP A 194 -9.07 5.02 -18.18
N ALA A 195 -9.78 3.89 -18.12
CA ALA A 195 -10.32 3.36 -16.87
C ALA A 195 -9.23 3.08 -15.83
N LEU A 196 -8.10 2.52 -16.28
CA LEU A 196 -6.94 2.22 -15.46
C LEU A 196 -6.22 3.48 -14.98
N SER A 197 -6.14 4.53 -15.81
CA SER A 197 -5.62 5.83 -15.40
C SER A 197 -6.46 6.44 -14.28
N VAL A 198 -7.79 6.40 -14.41
CA VAL A 198 -8.72 6.90 -13.40
C VAL A 198 -8.60 6.10 -12.09
N ALA A 199 -8.61 4.77 -12.16
CA ALA A 199 -8.48 3.90 -10.99
C ALA A 199 -7.15 4.12 -10.25
N ARG A 200 -6.04 4.27 -10.99
CA ARG A 200 -4.72 4.54 -10.38
C ARG A 200 -4.66 5.90 -9.70
N GLN A 201 -5.19 6.95 -10.33
CA GLN A 201 -5.22 8.29 -9.73
C GLN A 201 -6.02 8.30 -8.43
N ARG A 202 -7.23 7.72 -8.46
CA ARG A 202 -8.08 7.57 -7.26
C ARG A 202 -7.40 6.73 -6.18
N GLY A 203 -6.87 5.58 -6.56
CA GLY A 203 -6.16 4.66 -5.66
C GLY A 203 -4.97 5.31 -4.97
N VAL A 204 -4.16 6.11 -5.70
CA VAL A 204 -3.05 6.86 -5.10
C VAL A 204 -3.54 7.89 -4.07
N ALA A 205 -4.59 8.65 -4.39
CA ALA A 205 -5.14 9.66 -3.49
C ALA A 205 -5.72 9.05 -2.20
N LEU A 206 -6.48 7.95 -2.34
CA LEU A 206 -7.05 7.21 -1.22
C LEU A 206 -5.95 6.57 -0.36
N LEU A 207 -4.99 5.88 -0.98
CA LEU A 207 -3.88 5.24 -0.26
C LEU A 207 -3.02 6.27 0.50
N SER A 208 -2.75 7.41 -0.13
CA SER A 208 -2.01 8.50 0.51
C SER A 208 -2.77 9.08 1.69
N THR A 209 -4.10 9.09 1.65
CA THR A 209 -4.93 9.57 2.75
C THR A 209 -5.00 8.56 3.89
N GLU A 210 -5.25 7.28 3.58
CA GLU A 210 -5.24 6.18 4.57
C GLU A 210 -3.90 6.13 5.31
N LEU A 211 -2.78 6.14 4.59
CA LEU A 211 -1.46 6.04 5.20
C LEU A 211 -1.10 7.28 6.03
N ARG A 212 -1.49 8.49 5.60
CA ARG A 212 -1.34 9.71 6.42
C ARG A 212 -2.15 9.63 7.71
N LEU A 213 -3.37 9.10 7.66
CA LEU A 213 -4.21 8.89 8.84
C LEU A 213 -3.56 7.90 9.80
N ARG A 214 -3.11 6.73 9.31
CA ARG A 214 -2.40 5.76 10.15
C ARG A 214 -1.15 6.38 10.78
N ALA A 215 -0.33 7.08 9.99
CA ALA A 215 0.87 7.72 10.48
C ALA A 215 0.57 8.80 11.53
N HIS A 216 -0.50 9.57 11.37
CA HIS A 216 -0.96 10.56 12.34
C HIS A 216 -1.43 9.91 13.65
N ALA A 217 -2.24 8.85 13.57
CA ALA A 217 -2.67 8.09 14.74
C ALA A 217 -1.48 7.50 15.51
N ILE A 218 -0.51 6.94 14.80
CA ILE A 218 0.73 6.42 15.39
C ILE A 218 1.51 7.54 16.09
N GLU A 219 1.71 8.67 15.41
CA GLU A 219 2.41 9.81 15.98
C GLU A 219 1.75 10.32 17.26
N LYS A 220 0.43 10.50 17.24
CA LYS A 220 -0.30 11.15 18.33
C LYS A 220 -0.48 10.24 19.55
N TYR A 221 -0.71 8.95 19.33
CA TYR A 221 -1.18 8.04 20.40
C TYR A 221 -0.24 6.88 20.71
N VAL A 222 0.80 6.63 19.88
CA VAL A 222 1.60 5.41 19.99
C VAL A 222 3.10 5.68 20.13
N LEU A 223 3.65 6.61 19.34
CA LEU A 223 5.08 6.90 19.41
C LEU A 223 5.47 7.46 20.79
N PRO A 224 6.64 7.07 21.33
CA PRO A 224 7.16 7.70 22.54
C PRO A 224 7.49 9.17 22.26
N GLU A 225 7.36 10.01 23.28
CA GLU A 225 7.79 11.41 23.21
C GLU A 225 9.26 11.49 22.78
N LEU A 226 9.55 12.43 21.88
CA LEU A 226 10.92 12.70 21.49
C LEU A 226 11.64 13.41 22.64
N PRO A 227 12.75 12.86 23.17
CA PRO A 227 13.50 13.53 24.22
C PRO A 227 14.07 14.86 23.72
N ALA A 228 14.27 15.81 24.65
CA ALA A 228 14.97 17.04 24.34
C ALA A 228 16.38 16.71 23.82
N ILE A 229 16.74 17.27 22.66
CA ILE A 229 18.04 17.04 22.01
C ILE A 229 18.90 18.27 22.27
N ASP A 230 19.84 18.13 23.21
CA ASP A 230 20.83 19.17 23.51
C ASP A 230 21.94 19.14 22.45
N LEU A 231 22.01 20.22 21.67
CA LEU A 231 22.98 20.36 20.59
C LEU A 231 24.03 21.42 20.93
N PRO A 232 25.31 21.19 20.62
CA PRO A 232 26.34 22.20 20.83
C PRO A 232 26.08 23.43 19.95
N PRO A 233 26.39 24.64 20.44
CA PRO A 233 26.18 25.87 19.69
C PRO A 233 27.08 25.91 18.45
N LEU A 234 26.57 26.52 17.38
CA LEU A 234 27.31 26.76 16.15
C LEU A 234 28.15 28.04 16.23
N PRO A 235 29.14 28.23 15.33
CA PRO A 235 30.05 29.38 15.36
C PRO A 235 29.42 30.78 15.43
N HIS A 236 28.19 30.93 14.92
CA HIS A 236 27.45 32.19 14.91
C HIS A 236 26.47 32.33 16.09
N GLN A 237 26.40 31.35 16.98
CA GLN A 237 25.48 31.29 18.11
C GLN A 237 26.20 31.62 19.41
N SER A 238 25.43 32.11 20.38
CA SER A 238 25.94 32.38 21.73
C SER A 238 26.45 31.09 22.39
N GLY A 239 27.57 31.19 23.11
CA GLY A 239 28.16 30.06 23.84
C GLY A 239 29.09 29.15 23.04
N TYR A 240 29.32 29.42 21.75
CA TYR A 240 30.32 28.68 20.98
C TYR A 240 31.76 29.02 21.41
N ASP A 241 32.54 27.98 21.71
CA ASP A 241 33.98 28.08 21.99
C ASP A 241 34.80 27.22 21.00
N PRO A 242 35.53 27.83 20.05
CA PRO A 242 36.37 27.09 19.11
C PRO A 242 37.59 26.40 19.76
N LYS A 243 37.88 26.69 21.03
CA LYS A 243 38.98 26.10 21.80
C LYS A 243 38.48 25.08 22.83
N SER A 244 37.18 24.81 22.87
CA SER A 244 36.63 23.79 23.77
C SER A 244 37.32 22.45 23.53
N LYS A 245 37.69 21.80 24.62
CA LYS A 245 38.23 20.44 24.63
C LYS A 245 37.15 19.41 24.93
N ASP A 246 35.89 19.85 25.04
CA ASP A 246 34.78 18.99 25.37
C ASP A 246 34.46 18.09 24.18
N VAL A 247 33.99 16.89 24.51
CA VAL A 247 33.72 15.83 23.55
C VAL A 247 32.34 15.25 23.88
N LEU A 248 31.49 15.15 22.87
CA LEU A 248 30.23 14.42 22.93
C LEU A 248 30.44 13.01 22.39
N HIS A 249 29.61 12.08 22.83
CA HIS A 249 29.66 10.70 22.38
C HIS A 249 28.35 10.35 21.70
N THR A 250 28.42 9.69 20.55
CA THR A 250 27.27 9.02 19.96
C THR A 250 26.93 7.76 20.76
N SER A 251 25.73 7.23 20.53
CA SER A 251 25.26 5.95 21.04
C SER A 251 26.21 4.78 20.77
N GLY A 252 26.88 4.81 19.62
CA GLY A 252 27.89 3.83 19.22
C GLY A 252 29.27 4.04 19.86
N GLY A 253 29.42 5.03 20.75
CA GLY A 253 30.67 5.34 21.44
C GLY A 253 31.66 6.19 20.64
N GLN A 254 31.24 6.79 19.52
CA GLN A 254 32.11 7.67 18.72
C GLN A 254 32.30 9.02 19.43
N SER A 255 33.55 9.36 19.72
CA SER A 255 33.94 10.66 20.27
C SER A 255 33.92 11.77 19.21
N LEU A 256 33.17 12.83 19.46
CA LEU A 256 32.98 13.98 18.58
C LEU A 256 33.34 15.29 19.30
N PRO A 257 34.34 16.06 18.85
CA PRO A 257 34.72 17.32 19.49
C PRO A 257 33.63 18.40 19.36
N VAL A 258 33.27 19.05 20.47
CA VAL A 258 32.24 20.11 20.51
C VAL A 258 32.63 21.33 19.66
N ALA A 259 33.93 21.63 19.57
CA ALA A 259 34.43 22.73 18.76
C ALA A 259 34.21 22.57 17.24
N ILE A 260 33.84 21.36 16.76
CA ILE A 260 33.57 21.11 15.35
C ILE A 260 32.06 21.25 15.09
N PRO A 261 31.61 22.19 14.23
CA PRO A 261 30.18 22.44 14.01
C PRO A 261 29.37 21.22 13.51
N SER A 262 30.00 20.32 12.75
CA SER A 262 29.35 19.10 12.26
C SER A 262 28.97 18.12 13.37
N THR A 263 29.60 18.21 14.56
CA THR A 263 29.25 17.42 15.74
C THR A 263 27.77 17.56 16.08
N ALA A 264 27.20 18.76 15.97
CA ALA A 264 25.78 18.98 16.24
C ALA A 264 24.87 18.15 15.31
N VAL A 265 25.22 18.04 14.02
CA VAL A 265 24.46 17.23 13.06
C VAL A 265 24.59 15.75 13.37
N PHE A 266 25.79 15.28 13.73
CA PHE A 266 26.00 13.87 14.06
C PHE A 266 25.23 13.45 15.31
N ILE A 267 25.25 14.26 16.37
CA ILE A 267 24.48 14.01 17.58
C ILE A 267 22.98 14.04 17.28
N LEU A 268 22.50 15.03 16.52
CA LEU A 268 21.09 15.09 16.12
C LEU A 268 20.64 13.83 15.37
N LYS A 269 21.43 13.38 14.38
CA LYS A 269 21.15 12.16 13.63
C LYS A 269 21.14 10.93 14.53
N ASP A 270 22.11 10.84 15.45
CA ASP A 270 22.23 9.71 16.37
C ASP A 270 21.03 9.63 17.31
N CYS A 271 20.66 10.74 17.97
CA CYS A 271 19.49 10.80 18.85
C CYS A 271 18.19 10.43 18.11
N LEU A 272 17.97 10.97 16.91
CA LEU A 272 16.80 10.61 16.09
C LEU A 272 16.80 9.12 15.72
N SER A 273 17.97 8.56 15.36
CA SER A 273 18.08 7.14 15.02
C SER A 273 17.77 6.25 16.22
N GLN A 274 18.30 6.58 17.40
CA GLN A 274 18.00 5.84 18.63
C GLN A 274 16.53 5.90 19.03
N TRP A 275 15.93 7.09 18.93
CA TRP A 275 14.51 7.28 19.23
C TRP A 275 13.64 6.41 18.31
N LYS A 276 13.95 6.37 17.01
CA LYS A 276 13.27 5.48 16.04
C LYS A 276 13.38 4.01 16.41
N VAL A 277 14.58 3.54 16.74
CA VAL A 277 14.78 2.15 17.18
C VAL A 277 13.93 1.83 18.41
N THR A 278 13.84 2.76 19.36
CA THR A 278 13.02 2.61 20.57
C THR A 278 11.53 2.55 20.22
N ALA A 279 11.06 3.40 19.31
CA ALA A 279 9.70 3.39 18.83
C ALA A 279 9.33 2.07 18.11
N GLU A 280 10.19 1.58 17.22
CA GLU A 280 9.95 0.36 16.45
C GLU A 280 10.03 -0.91 17.31
N SER A 281 11.01 -1.01 18.21
CA SER A 281 11.19 -2.22 19.03
C SER A 281 10.23 -2.30 20.22
N GLY A 282 9.91 -1.16 20.84
CA GLY A 282 9.08 -1.10 22.04
C GLY A 282 7.60 -0.84 21.75
N ALA A 283 7.30 0.26 21.08
CA ALA A 283 5.92 0.72 20.93
C ALA A 283 5.11 -0.17 19.99
N LEU A 284 5.66 -0.55 18.84
CA LEU A 284 4.99 -1.47 17.90
C LEU A 284 4.73 -2.84 18.55
N SER A 285 5.71 -3.43 19.21
CA SER A 285 5.55 -4.72 19.90
C SER A 285 4.44 -4.67 20.96
N SER A 286 4.45 -3.63 21.81
CA SER A 286 3.43 -3.43 22.85
C SER A 286 2.04 -3.20 22.26
N LEU A 287 1.97 -2.49 21.14
CA LEU A 287 0.73 -2.23 20.42
C LEU A 287 0.15 -3.52 19.82
N GLU A 288 0.99 -4.34 19.19
CA GLU A 288 0.57 -5.64 18.66
C GLU A 288 0.05 -6.56 19.76
N GLU A 289 0.78 -6.70 20.88
CA GLU A 289 0.35 -7.56 21.99
C GLU A 289 -1.03 -7.19 22.55
N ARG A 290 -1.36 -5.90 22.58
CA ARG A 290 -2.61 -5.41 23.19
C ARG A 290 -3.80 -5.38 22.23
N TRP A 291 -3.59 -5.01 20.98
CA TRP A 291 -4.68 -4.64 20.07
C TRP A 291 -4.75 -5.45 18.78
N TRP A 292 -3.73 -6.24 18.46
CA TRP A 292 -3.72 -7.04 17.23
C TRP A 292 -4.65 -8.25 17.35
N THR A 293 -5.42 -8.53 16.31
CA THR A 293 -6.04 -9.84 16.12
C THR A 293 -5.78 -10.29 14.69
N PRO A 294 -4.99 -11.37 14.48
CA PRO A 294 -4.55 -11.73 13.15
C PRO A 294 -5.73 -12.16 12.26
N PRO A 295 -5.73 -11.77 10.98
CA PRO A 295 -6.52 -12.41 9.94
C PRO A 295 -6.34 -13.94 9.95
N SER A 296 -7.38 -14.66 9.54
CA SER A 296 -7.34 -16.12 9.45
C SER A 296 -6.38 -16.63 8.35
N ASP A 297 -6.21 -15.86 7.26
CA ASP A 297 -5.16 -16.13 6.27
C ASP A 297 -3.79 -15.70 6.84
N PRO A 298 -2.84 -16.63 7.05
CA PRO A 298 -1.53 -16.30 7.61
C PRO A 298 -0.71 -15.36 6.72
N GLU A 299 -0.87 -15.43 5.40
CA GLU A 299 -0.17 -14.53 4.48
C GLU A 299 -0.73 -13.11 4.58
N GLU A 300 -2.05 -12.99 4.77
CA GLU A 300 -2.66 -11.69 5.03
C GLU A 300 -2.26 -11.13 6.39
N ALA A 301 -2.20 -11.98 7.42
CA ALA A 301 -1.72 -11.56 8.73
C ALA A 301 -0.29 -11.01 8.66
N LYS A 302 0.58 -11.66 7.88
CA LYS A 302 1.93 -11.16 7.61
C LYS A 302 1.91 -9.80 6.90
N ARG A 303 1.16 -9.67 5.80
CA ARG A 303 1.06 -8.39 5.05
C ARG A 303 0.54 -7.23 5.89
N GLN A 304 -0.36 -7.50 6.83
CA GLN A 304 -0.89 -6.47 7.73
C GLN A 304 0.12 -6.02 8.78
N LYS A 305 0.89 -6.95 9.36
CA LYS A 305 2.02 -6.60 10.24
C LYS A 305 3.04 -5.74 9.52
N GLU A 306 3.42 -6.14 8.30
CA GLU A 306 4.35 -5.38 7.48
C GLU A 306 3.79 -4.00 7.11
N ARG A 307 2.49 -3.88 6.77
CA ARG A 307 1.84 -2.57 6.54
C ARG A 307 1.87 -1.67 7.76
N THR A 308 1.64 -2.25 8.94
CA THR A 308 1.69 -1.53 10.21
C THR A 308 3.11 -1.02 10.47
N ALA A 309 4.12 -1.86 10.25
CA ALA A 309 5.52 -1.46 10.33
C ALA A 309 5.87 -0.32 9.35
N SER A 310 5.40 -0.38 8.09
CA SER A 310 5.58 0.72 7.12
C SER A 310 4.91 2.02 7.59
N ALA A 311 3.71 1.95 8.18
CA ALA A 311 3.04 3.13 8.74
C ALA A 311 3.82 3.74 9.91
N PHE A 312 4.42 2.90 10.78
CA PHE A 312 5.31 3.34 11.85
C PHE A 312 6.56 4.02 11.32
N GLN A 313 7.22 3.41 10.34
CA GLN A 313 8.41 3.98 9.70
C GLN A 313 8.10 5.34 9.08
N MET A 314 6.93 5.48 8.43
CA MET A 314 6.47 6.76 7.90
C MET A 314 6.24 7.78 9.01
N ALA A 315 5.50 7.44 10.07
CA ALA A 315 5.26 8.33 11.20
C ALA A 315 6.56 8.83 11.84
N ALA A 316 7.48 7.91 12.13
CA ALA A 316 8.76 8.23 12.75
C ALA A 316 9.65 9.10 11.84
N SER A 317 9.60 8.87 10.52
CA SER A 317 10.30 9.70 9.54
C SER A 317 9.68 11.11 9.46
N LEU A 318 8.36 11.25 9.53
CA LEU A 318 7.68 12.55 9.54
C LEU A 318 8.03 13.38 10.79
N VAL A 319 8.06 12.75 11.97
CA VAL A 319 8.53 13.41 13.21
C VAL A 319 9.98 13.89 13.03
N SER A 320 10.85 13.01 12.55
CA SER A 320 12.27 13.32 12.33
C SER A 320 12.46 14.46 11.33
N LEU A 321 11.69 14.47 10.24
CA LEU A 321 11.68 15.56 9.26
C LEU A 321 11.28 16.89 9.89
N ARG A 322 10.23 16.93 10.72
CA ARG A 322 9.83 18.17 11.40
C ARG A 322 10.95 18.70 12.29
N VAL A 323 11.61 17.83 13.05
CA VAL A 323 12.75 18.22 13.91
C VAL A 323 13.92 18.75 13.08
N LEU A 324 14.30 18.05 12.01
CA LEU A 324 15.40 18.47 11.14
C LEU A 324 15.11 19.79 10.43
N HIS A 325 13.88 19.99 9.96
CA HIS A 325 13.47 21.26 9.36
C HIS A 325 13.44 22.39 10.39
N GLU A 326 12.98 22.13 11.60
CA GLU A 326 13.01 23.13 12.68
C GLU A 326 14.44 23.52 13.04
N ILE A 327 15.35 22.55 13.15
CA ILE A 327 16.78 22.81 13.34
C ILE A 327 17.36 23.59 12.16
N SER A 328 17.04 23.20 10.92
CA SER A 328 17.50 23.91 9.73
C SER A 328 17.05 25.37 9.70
N ARG A 329 15.83 25.66 10.16
CA ARG A 329 15.34 27.04 10.30
C ARG A 329 16.09 27.78 11.41
N ARG A 330 16.23 27.17 12.59
CA ARG A 330 16.90 27.79 13.76
C ARG A 330 18.38 28.08 13.53
N TRP A 331 19.08 27.22 12.81
CA TRP A 331 20.51 27.39 12.53
C TRP A 331 20.81 28.34 11.38
N ASP A 332 19.84 28.59 10.49
CA ASP A 332 19.95 29.44 9.29
C ASP A 332 21.35 29.46 8.68
N LEU A 333 21.86 28.25 8.36
CA LEU A 333 23.26 28.06 7.97
C LEU A 333 23.61 28.86 6.73
N SER A 334 22.65 29.10 5.83
CA SER A 334 22.82 29.92 4.64
C SER A 334 23.20 31.36 4.99
N ASP A 335 22.49 31.98 5.94
CA ASP A 335 22.80 33.34 6.39
C ASP A 335 24.11 33.37 7.20
N ALA A 336 24.32 32.39 8.07
CA ALA A 336 25.56 32.27 8.85
C ALA A 336 26.81 32.15 7.96
N ILE A 337 26.73 31.36 6.89
CA ILE A 337 27.80 31.21 5.89
C ILE A 337 28.08 32.54 5.19
N ARG A 338 27.02 33.26 4.79
CA ARG A 338 27.13 34.54 4.08
C ARG A 338 27.80 35.62 4.94
N ARG A 339 27.52 35.65 6.24
CA ARG A 339 28.07 36.64 7.19
C ARG A 339 29.45 36.28 7.75
N SER A 340 29.94 35.06 7.50
CA SER A 340 31.22 34.61 8.06
C SER A 340 32.40 35.12 7.24
N ASP A 341 33.23 35.99 7.83
CA ASP A 341 34.45 36.51 7.21
C ASP A 341 35.63 35.53 7.25
N ASP A 342 35.67 34.61 8.23
CA ASP A 342 36.72 33.58 8.33
C ASP A 342 36.47 32.45 7.31
N PRO A 343 37.39 32.21 6.34
CA PRO A 343 37.26 31.14 5.36
C PRO A 343 37.21 29.74 5.97
N ARG A 344 37.84 29.51 7.12
CA ARG A 344 37.84 28.21 7.82
C ARG A 344 36.47 27.95 8.44
N VAL A 345 35.93 28.91 9.18
CA VAL A 345 34.58 28.83 9.76
C VAL A 345 33.54 28.67 8.65
N ARG A 346 33.65 29.45 7.58
CA ARG A 346 32.76 29.33 6.41
C ARG A 346 32.75 27.91 5.82
N ARG A 347 33.92 27.29 5.67
CA ARG A 347 34.04 25.91 5.17
C ARG A 347 33.36 24.90 6.11
N MET A 348 33.58 25.01 7.42
CA MET A 348 32.94 24.12 8.41
C MET A 348 31.42 24.27 8.42
N LEU A 349 30.91 25.50 8.26
CA LEU A 349 29.47 25.75 8.14
C LEU A 349 28.89 25.17 6.84
N HIS A 350 29.60 25.27 5.71
CA HIS A 350 29.19 24.60 4.47
C HIS A 350 29.11 23.08 4.62
N GLU A 351 30.10 22.45 5.25
CA GLU A 351 30.09 21.01 5.53
C GLU A 351 28.91 20.61 6.42
N THR A 352 28.69 21.37 7.51
CA THR A 352 27.56 21.18 8.42
C THR A 352 26.22 21.30 7.69
N SER A 353 26.08 22.29 6.81
CA SER A 353 24.89 22.47 5.97
C SER A 353 24.68 21.31 5.01
N GLY A 354 25.75 20.78 4.41
CA GLY A 354 25.71 19.61 3.55
C GLY A 354 25.23 18.36 4.30
N LEU A 355 25.76 18.13 5.52
CA LEU A 355 25.36 17.02 6.38
C LEU A 355 23.90 17.11 6.82
N LEU A 356 23.42 18.29 7.23
CA LEU A 356 22.02 18.50 7.60
C LEU A 356 21.08 18.27 6.40
N THR A 357 21.44 18.80 5.23
CA THR A 357 20.69 18.58 4.00
C THR A 357 20.63 17.09 3.64
N SER A 358 21.75 16.39 3.81
CA SER A 358 21.82 14.95 3.58
C SER A 358 20.94 14.16 4.57
N ALA A 359 20.86 14.58 5.83
CA ALA A 359 19.99 13.97 6.83
C ALA A 359 18.50 14.14 6.45
N ILE A 360 18.09 15.36 6.07
CA ILE A 360 16.73 15.63 5.58
C ILE A 360 16.41 14.76 4.36
N LYS A 361 17.33 14.67 3.39
CA LYS A 361 17.12 13.83 2.19
C LYS A 361 16.99 12.34 2.53
N ALA A 362 17.78 11.84 3.48
CA ALA A 362 17.69 10.45 3.92
C ALA A 362 16.31 10.15 4.55
N GLU A 363 15.79 11.08 5.34
CA GLU A 363 14.46 10.96 5.95
C GLU A 363 13.32 11.05 4.92
N VAL A 364 13.44 11.94 3.92
CA VAL A 364 12.51 11.98 2.79
C VAL A 364 12.52 10.64 2.04
N LEU A 365 13.71 10.07 1.80
CA LEU A 365 13.83 8.77 1.14
C LEU A 365 13.21 7.65 1.98
N ALA A 366 13.49 7.61 3.29
CA ALA A 366 12.90 6.62 4.20
C ALA A 366 11.36 6.68 4.21
N SER A 367 10.79 7.90 4.24
CA SER A 367 9.34 8.08 4.14
C SER A 367 8.78 7.60 2.80
N ARG A 368 9.49 7.84 1.68
CA ARG A 368 9.06 7.35 0.35
C ARG A 368 9.08 5.83 0.26
N LEU A 369 10.14 5.19 0.75
CA LEU A 369 10.25 3.73 0.77
C LEU A 369 9.13 3.10 1.60
N ALA A 370 8.80 3.69 2.75
CA ALA A 370 7.67 3.23 3.57
C ALA A 370 6.32 3.31 2.82
N VAL A 371 6.09 4.37 2.04
CA VAL A 371 4.89 4.50 1.18
C VAL A 371 4.88 3.44 0.09
N GLU A 372 6.01 3.19 -0.56
CA GLU A 372 6.15 2.19 -1.61
C GLU A 372 5.90 0.78 -1.09
N ASP A 373 6.49 0.42 0.05
CA ASP A 373 6.30 -0.86 0.72
C ASP A 373 4.83 -1.06 1.12
N TYR A 374 4.21 -0.04 1.73
CA TYR A 374 2.78 -0.06 2.06
C TYR A 374 1.92 -0.32 0.82
N ALA A 375 2.18 0.39 -0.27
CA ALA A 375 1.43 0.25 -1.52
C ALA A 375 1.64 -1.11 -2.17
N ASN A 376 2.84 -1.69 -2.10
CA ASN A 376 3.10 -3.03 -2.60
C ASN A 376 2.30 -4.08 -1.82
N LEU A 377 2.21 -3.95 -0.50
CA LEU A 377 1.44 -4.85 0.35
C LEU A 377 -0.08 -4.77 0.09
N ILE A 378 -0.65 -3.58 -0.20
CA ILE A 378 -2.07 -3.53 -0.63
C ILE A 378 -2.25 -4.19 -1.99
N ARG A 379 -1.31 -4.01 -2.92
CA ARG A 379 -1.37 -4.67 -4.24
C ARG A 379 -1.31 -6.19 -4.11
N GLU A 380 -0.49 -6.71 -3.20
CA GLU A 380 -0.44 -8.15 -2.93
C GLU A 380 -1.75 -8.68 -2.33
N THR A 381 -2.35 -7.92 -1.41
CA THR A 381 -3.67 -8.22 -0.85
C THR A 381 -4.73 -8.24 -1.96
N ALA A 382 -4.78 -7.20 -2.80
CA ALA A 382 -5.69 -7.12 -3.94
C ALA A 382 -5.51 -8.29 -4.92
N ARG A 383 -4.26 -8.65 -5.24
CA ARG A 383 -3.95 -9.83 -6.07
C ARG A 383 -4.47 -11.12 -5.46
N ALA A 384 -4.33 -11.30 -4.15
CA ALA A 384 -4.81 -12.48 -3.45
C ALA A 384 -6.34 -12.56 -3.51
N ASN A 385 -7.02 -11.44 -3.27
CA ASN A 385 -8.49 -11.33 -3.33
C ASN A 385 -9.03 -11.60 -4.74
N VAL A 386 -8.43 -11.01 -5.77
CA VAL A 386 -8.86 -11.26 -7.17
C VAL A 386 -8.65 -12.72 -7.58
N ARG A 387 -7.62 -13.40 -7.06
CA ARG A 387 -7.37 -14.82 -7.33
C ARG A 387 -8.31 -15.76 -6.58
N ARG A 388 -8.78 -15.36 -5.39
CA ARG A 388 -9.67 -16.15 -4.53
C ARG A 388 -10.83 -15.28 -4.03
N PRO A 389 -11.83 -14.97 -4.89
CA PRO A 389 -12.92 -14.06 -4.54
C PRO A 389 -13.74 -14.54 -3.34
N ASP A 390 -13.95 -15.85 -3.22
CA ASP A 390 -14.73 -16.47 -2.12
C ASP A 390 -14.01 -16.38 -0.76
N GLU A 391 -12.70 -16.14 -0.77
CA GLU A 391 -11.85 -15.99 0.41
C GLU A 391 -11.31 -14.55 0.53
N ALA A 392 -11.90 -13.59 -0.19
CA ALA A 392 -11.40 -12.24 -0.27
C ALA A 392 -11.37 -11.59 1.13
N TRP A 393 -10.20 -11.11 1.53
CA TRP A 393 -10.05 -10.40 2.78
C TRP A 393 -10.53 -8.96 2.66
N ARG A 394 -11.24 -8.49 3.69
CA ARG A 394 -11.75 -7.12 3.80
C ARG A 394 -11.50 -6.56 5.20
N PRO A 395 -11.14 -5.27 5.32
CA PRO A 395 -11.10 -4.55 6.60
C PRO A 395 -12.44 -4.66 7.35
N LEU A 396 -12.37 -5.04 8.63
CA LEU A 396 -13.51 -5.07 9.54
C LEU A 396 -13.65 -3.75 10.29
N SER A 397 -14.88 -3.36 10.61
CA SER A 397 -15.20 -2.15 11.40
C SER A 397 -14.62 -2.14 12.81
N THR A 398 -14.21 -3.30 13.31
CA THR A 398 -13.53 -3.44 14.61
C THR A 398 -12.05 -3.05 14.57
N ASN A 399 -11.51 -2.77 13.37
CA ASN A 399 -10.11 -2.38 13.14
C ASN A 399 -9.08 -3.34 13.77
N GLN A 400 -9.43 -4.61 13.93
CA GLN A 400 -8.56 -5.65 14.49
C GLN A 400 -7.24 -5.85 13.73
N HIS A 401 -7.24 -5.46 12.45
CA HIS A 401 -6.12 -5.49 11.53
C HIS A 401 -5.30 -4.17 11.51
N ALA A 402 -5.64 -3.20 12.37
CA ALA A 402 -5.00 -1.90 12.47
C ALA A 402 -4.91 -1.52 13.96
N PRO A 403 -3.97 -2.12 14.70
CA PRO A 403 -3.92 -2.00 16.16
C PRO A 403 -3.64 -0.57 16.63
N GLU A 404 -2.97 0.25 15.82
CA GLU A 404 -2.73 1.68 16.07
C GLU A 404 -4.02 2.50 15.97
N ILE A 405 -4.94 2.13 15.06
CA ILE A 405 -6.24 2.77 14.95
C ILE A 405 -7.10 2.41 16.16
N ARG A 406 -7.02 1.16 16.65
CA ARG A 406 -7.69 0.76 17.90
C ARG A 406 -7.12 1.49 19.12
N ALA A 407 -5.81 1.71 19.17
CA ALA A 407 -5.21 2.51 20.24
C ALA A 407 -5.68 3.97 20.19
N ALA A 408 -5.81 4.55 18.99
CA ALA A 408 -6.39 5.88 18.81
C ALA A 408 -7.85 5.96 19.26
N MET A 409 -8.66 4.92 19.00
CA MET A 409 -10.04 4.82 19.52
C MET A 409 -10.07 4.84 21.05
N ASP A 410 -9.30 3.97 21.70
CA ASP A 410 -9.24 3.86 23.17
C ASP A 410 -8.76 5.17 23.83
N ALA A 411 -7.85 5.91 23.18
CA ALA A 411 -7.39 7.21 23.65
C ALA A 411 -8.47 8.29 23.49
N SER A 412 -9.12 8.37 22.33
CA SER A 412 -10.20 9.33 22.05
C SER A 412 -11.41 9.12 22.96
N ASP A 413 -11.80 7.88 23.23
CA ASP A 413 -12.93 7.56 24.13
C ASP A 413 -12.65 8.02 25.57
N LYS A 414 -11.39 7.93 26.02
CA LYS A 414 -10.97 8.43 27.34
C LYS A 414 -10.96 9.94 27.41
N GLU A 415 -10.51 10.62 26.35
CA GLU A 415 -10.56 12.09 26.26
C GLU A 415 -12.02 12.59 26.26
N ALA A 416 -12.89 11.97 25.46
CA ALA A 416 -14.32 12.31 25.43
C ALA A 416 -15.03 12.02 26.77
N GLY A 417 -14.68 10.92 27.45
CA GLY A 417 -15.18 10.58 28.78
C GLY A 417 -14.71 11.55 29.87
N ALA A 418 -13.51 12.12 29.73
CA ALA A 418 -13.00 13.16 30.63
C ALA A 418 -13.70 14.53 30.42
N HIS A 419 -14.24 14.77 29.22
CA HIS A 419 -14.97 15.98 28.85
C HIS A 419 -16.50 15.84 28.93
N ALA A 420 -17.03 14.66 29.27
CA ALA A 420 -18.45 14.50 29.55
C ALA A 420 -18.82 15.36 30.78
N PRO A 421 -19.89 16.18 30.73
CA PRO A 421 -20.33 16.93 31.89
C PRO A 421 -20.63 15.92 33.00
N VAL A 422 -19.86 15.99 34.08
CA VAL A 422 -20.22 15.37 35.35
C VAL A 422 -21.51 16.05 35.76
N TYR A 423 -22.64 15.42 35.43
CA TYR A 423 -23.86 15.72 36.15
C TYR A 423 -23.56 15.34 37.59
N GLU A 424 -23.23 16.34 38.41
CA GLU A 424 -23.34 16.24 39.86
C GLU A 424 -24.73 15.70 40.13
N ARG A 425 -24.80 14.41 40.41
CA ARG A 425 -25.96 13.81 41.02
C ARG A 425 -26.07 14.52 42.35
N ARG A 426 -26.96 15.51 42.44
CA ARG A 426 -27.31 16.14 43.71
C ARG A 426 -27.55 15.00 44.70
N PRO A 427 -26.91 14.98 45.87
CA PRO A 427 -27.23 13.99 46.87
C PRO A 427 -28.72 14.14 47.18
N ASP A 428 -29.45 13.03 47.09
CA ASP A 428 -30.83 12.96 47.56
C ASP A 428 -30.83 13.41 49.02
N VAL A 429 -31.41 14.59 49.26
CA VAL A 429 -31.72 15.03 50.61
C VAL A 429 -32.81 14.10 51.11
N LEU A 430 -32.39 13.18 51.98
CA LEU A 430 -33.26 12.43 52.87
C LEU A 430 -33.96 13.43 53.81
N ASP A 431 -35.14 13.90 53.42
CA ASP A 431 -36.13 14.35 54.40
C ASP A 431 -37.02 13.16 54.75
N GLY A 432 -36.59 12.40 55.77
CA GLY A 432 -37.54 11.81 56.71
C GLY A 432 -38.10 12.96 57.56
N THR A 433 -39.32 12.96 58.05
CA THR A 433 -40.18 11.88 58.54
C THR A 433 -41.50 12.57 58.88
N GLU A 434 -42.66 11.98 58.59
CA GLU A 434 -43.77 12.07 59.53
C GLU A 434 -44.61 10.78 59.49
N THR A 435 -44.48 10.13 60.65
CA THR A 435 -45.15 9.00 61.28
C THR A 435 -46.61 8.76 60.90
N HIS A 436 -46.88 7.50 60.54
CA HIS A 436 -48.18 6.84 60.63
C HIS A 436 -48.45 6.52 62.12
N GLU A 437 -49.40 7.21 62.75
CA GLU A 437 -50.08 6.70 63.94
C GLU A 437 -51.42 6.08 63.52
N LYS A 438 -51.62 4.83 63.97
CA LYS A 438 -52.90 4.13 63.95
C LYS A 438 -53.45 4.19 65.38
N ASP A 439 -54.61 4.80 65.53
CA ASP A 439 -55.67 4.49 66.50
C ASP A 439 -56.96 4.67 65.68
N GLY A 440 -57.96 3.79 65.63
CA GLY A 440 -58.47 2.86 66.62
C GLY A 440 -59.97 3.19 66.78
N GLY A 441 -60.86 2.26 66.42
CA GLY A 441 -62.21 2.21 66.97
C GLY A 441 -63.35 2.91 66.21
N ASP A 442 -64.18 2.06 65.59
CA ASP A 442 -65.65 1.98 65.71
C ASP A 442 -66.63 3.11 65.33
N GLU A 443 -67.70 2.58 64.73
CA GLU A 443 -69.11 2.98 64.78
C GLU A 443 -69.66 4.12 63.89
N SER A 444 -70.60 3.69 63.06
CA SER A 444 -71.97 4.23 62.97
C SER A 444 -72.25 5.47 62.12
N THR A 445 -72.96 5.18 61.02
CA THR A 445 -74.34 5.67 60.76
C THR A 445 -74.53 7.03 60.07
N MET A 446 -75.27 6.96 58.94
CA MET A 446 -76.09 8.01 58.27
C MET A 446 -75.32 9.25 57.77
N GLN A 447 -75.51 9.74 56.56
CA GLN A 447 -76.72 9.86 55.74
C GLN A 447 -76.32 10.12 54.30
#